data_AF-A0A7S7U9T7-F1
#
_entry.id   AF-A0A7S7U9T7-F1
#
_cell.length_a   1.000
_cell.length_b   1.000
_cell.length_c   1.000
_cell.angle_alpha   90.00
_cell.angle_beta   90.00
_cell.angle_gamma   90.00
#
_symmetry.space_group_name_H-M   'P 1'
#
loop_
_entity.id
_entity.type
_entity.pdbx_description
1 polymer ?
#
loop_
_entity_poly.entity_id
_entity_poly.type
_entity_poly.pdbx_seq_one_letter_code
_entity_poly.pdbx_strand_id
1 'polypeptide(L)' 'MQRRRRFKQSVSLEERLSQEAERLREEAKSLPPGPRREDVLRRARQAETGSHMSEWLRSPGLQPTESFAGKSAR' A
#
# COMPACT_ATOMS: atom_id res chain seq x y z
N MET A 1 -23.59 16.14 5.96
CA MET A 1 -23.09 14.85 5.43
C MET A 1 -22.11 15.12 4.31
N GLN A 2 -20.80 14.93 4.54
CA GLN A 2 -19.77 15.18 3.51
C GLN A 2 -19.84 14.09 2.43
N ARG A 3 -20.08 14.49 1.18
CA ARG A 3 -20.21 13.56 0.04
C ARG A 3 -18.81 13.03 -0.32
N ARG A 4 -18.52 11.79 0.05
CA ARG A 4 -17.27 11.12 -0.34
C ARG A 4 -17.22 10.99 -1.86
N ARG A 5 -16.20 11.56 -2.50
CA ARG A 5 -15.92 11.33 -3.92
C ARG A 5 -15.44 9.89 -4.11
N ARG A 6 -16.37 8.98 -4.38
CA ARG A 6 -16.05 7.62 -4.87
C ARG A 6 -15.61 7.74 -6.33
N PHE A 7 -14.31 7.80 -6.55
CA PHE A 7 -13.72 7.63 -7.87
C PHE A 7 -13.59 6.13 -8.15
N LYS A 8 -14.03 5.67 -9.32
CA LYS A 8 -13.80 4.29 -9.75
C LYS A 8 -12.34 4.18 -10.21
N GLN A 9 -11.49 3.58 -9.39
CA GLN A 9 -10.14 3.23 -9.81
C GLN A 9 -10.26 1.99 -10.70
N SER A 10 -9.85 2.13 -11.97
CA SER A 10 -9.81 1.01 -12.93
C SER A 10 -8.68 0.02 -12.61
N VAL A 11 -7.62 0.52 -11.97
CA VAL A 11 -6.43 -0.22 -11.58
C VAL A 11 -6.41 -0.37 -10.06
N SER A 12 -5.92 -1.52 -9.57
CA SER A 12 -5.82 -1.80 -8.14
C SER A 12 -4.94 -0.76 -7.42
N LEU A 13 -5.04 -0.66 -6.10
CA LEU A 13 -4.17 0.23 -5.33
C LEU A 13 -2.73 -0.27 -5.39
N GLU A 14 -2.56 -1.57 -5.28
CA GLU A 14 -1.31 -2.31 -5.28
C GLU A 14 -0.53 -2.06 -6.57
N GLU A 15 -1.20 -2.17 -7.71
CA GLU A 15 -0.59 -1.98 -9.03
C GLU A 15 -0.22 -0.53 -9.31
N ARG A 16 -0.98 0.43 -8.77
CA ARG A 16 -0.57 1.86 -8.85
C ARG A 16 0.65 2.14 -7.98
N LEU A 17 0.73 1.51 -6.81
CA LEU A 17 1.88 1.66 -5.91
C LEU A 17 3.13 0.99 -6.46
N SER A 18 3.01 -0.17 -7.11
CA SER A 18 4.14 -0.82 -7.78
C SER A 18 4.68 0.01 -8.94
N GLN A 19 3.81 0.55 -9.79
CA GLN A 19 4.20 1.45 -10.88
C GLN A 19 4.88 2.73 -10.36
N GLU A 20 4.38 3.30 -9.26
CA GLU A 20 4.99 4.47 -8.63
C GLU A 20 6.38 4.15 -8.06
N ALA A 21 6.55 2.98 -7.44
CA ALA A 21 7.85 2.54 -6.93
C ALA A 21 8.89 2.40 -8.06
N GLU A 22 8.51 1.84 -9.20
CA GLU A 22 9.38 1.74 -10.38
C GLU A 22 9.77 3.13 -10.90
N ARG A 23 8.81 4.05 -11.05
CA ARG A 23 9.08 5.43 -11.48
C ARG A 23 10.04 6.15 -10.55
N LEU A 24 9.84 6.02 -9.24
CA LEU A 24 10.71 6.65 -8.24
C LEU A 24 12.12 6.04 -8.26
N ARG A 25 12.27 4.75 -8.59
CA ARG A 25 13.60 4.16 -8.80
C ARG A 25 14.30 4.72 -10.02
N GLU A 26 13.61 4.85 -11.14
CA GLU A 26 14.19 5.46 -12.34
C GLU A 26 14.58 6.92 -12.10
N GLU A 27 13.75 7.67 -11.37
CA GLU A 27 14.09 9.03 -10.93
C GLU A 27 15.34 9.03 -10.02
N ALA A 28 15.43 8.11 -9.06
CA ALA A 28 16.59 8.00 -8.19
C ALA A 28 17.88 7.58 -8.90
N LYS A 29 17.79 6.95 -10.09
CA LYS A 29 18.97 6.63 -10.92
C LYS A 29 19.53 7.86 -11.64
N SER A 30 18.68 8.83 -12.00
CA SER A 30 19.11 10.06 -12.67
C SER A 30 19.61 11.13 -11.70
N LEU A 31 19.33 10.99 -10.40
CA LEU A 31 19.80 11.92 -9.38
C LEU A 31 21.24 11.61 -8.91
N PRO A 32 22.07 12.63 -8.65
CA PRO A 32 23.36 12.43 -8.01
C PRO A 32 23.19 11.91 -6.58
N PRO A 33 24.21 11.24 -6.02
CA PRO A 33 24.22 10.87 -4.61
C PRO A 33 23.97 12.10 -3.72
N GLY A 34 23.02 11.98 -2.79
CA GLY A 34 22.68 13.06 -1.86
C GLY A 34 21.26 12.92 -1.28
N PRO A 35 20.86 13.86 -0.41
CA PRO A 35 19.62 13.78 0.35
C PRO A 35 18.38 13.64 -0.53
N ARG A 36 18.36 14.34 -1.68
CA ARG A 36 17.25 14.28 -2.63
C ARG A 36 17.06 12.89 -3.23
N ARG A 37 18.17 12.20 -3.57
CA ARG A 37 18.13 10.82 -4.07
C ARG A 37 17.64 9.87 -2.98
N GLU A 38 18.09 10.05 -1.75
CA GLU A 38 17.68 9.23 -0.61
C GLU A 38 16.19 9.39 -0.28
N ASP A 39 15.67 10.61 -0.36
CA ASP A 39 14.24 10.88 -0.16
C ASP A 39 13.37 10.18 -1.21
N VAL A 40 13.78 10.24 -2.48
CA VAL A 40 13.09 9.54 -3.58
C VAL A 40 13.15 8.02 -3.38
N LEU A 41 14.31 7.47 -3.02
CA LEU A 41 14.46 6.05 -2.70
C LEU A 41 13.62 5.63 -1.49
N ARG A 42 13.51 6.47 -0.47
CA ARG A 42 12.65 6.22 0.70
C ARG A 42 11.18 6.14 0.27
N ARG A 43 10.72 7.05 -0.60
CA ARG A 43 9.36 7.02 -1.14
C ARG A 43 9.12 5.78 -2.00
N ALA A 44 10.11 5.37 -2.81
CA ALA A 44 10.03 4.14 -3.59
C ALA A 44 9.78 2.93 -2.68
N ARG A 45 10.58 2.78 -1.62
CA ARG A 45 10.41 1.69 -0.64
C ARG A 45 9.05 1.70 0.05
N GLN A 46 8.53 2.87 0.38
CA GLN A 46 7.18 2.99 0.98
C GLN A 46 6.09 2.54 0.01
N ALA A 47 6.20 2.92 -1.27
CA ALA A 47 5.25 2.50 -2.30
C ALA A 47 5.29 0.98 -2.51
N GLU A 48 6.48 0.37 -2.56
CA GLU A 48 6.60 -1.10 -2.63
C GLU A 48 6.01 -1.80 -1.40
N THR A 49 6.30 -1.29 -0.21
CA THR A 49 5.74 -1.90 1.01
C THR A 49 4.22 -1.83 0.95
N GLY A 50 3.68 -0.67 0.55
CA GLY A 50 2.25 -0.45 0.37
C GLY A 50 1.62 -1.36 -0.68
N SER A 51 2.32 -1.70 -1.77
CA SER A 51 1.79 -2.62 -2.79
C SER A 51 1.60 -4.04 -2.27
N HIS A 52 2.42 -4.46 -1.29
CA HIS A 52 2.35 -5.80 -0.69
C HIS A 52 1.45 -5.85 0.57
N MET A 53 1.08 -4.71 1.16
CA MET A 53 0.32 -4.67 2.42
C MET A 53 -1.00 -5.45 2.34
N SER A 54 -1.71 -5.39 1.22
CA SER A 54 -2.98 -6.10 1.08
C SER A 54 -2.81 -7.62 1.12
N GLU A 55 -1.67 -8.15 0.66
CA GLU A 55 -1.34 -9.57 0.77
C GLU A 55 -1.09 -9.97 2.23
N TRP A 56 -0.36 -9.14 2.99
CA TRP A 56 -0.15 -9.34 4.41
C TRP A 56 -1.47 -9.31 5.19
N LEU A 57 -2.35 -8.35 4.92
CA LEU A 57 -3.65 -8.25 5.59
C LEU A 57 -4.60 -9.42 5.25
N ARG A 58 -4.39 -10.10 4.13
CA ARG A 58 -5.14 -11.31 3.73
C ARG A 58 -4.53 -12.59 4.28
N SER A 59 -3.35 -12.53 4.91
CA SER A 59 -2.69 -13.72 5.44
C SER A 59 -3.44 -14.29 6.66
N PRO A 60 -3.72 -15.61 6.72
CA PRO A 60 -4.57 -16.22 7.76
C PRO A 60 -4.11 -15.96 9.20
N GLY A 61 -2.80 -15.83 9.43
CA GLY A 61 -2.24 -15.55 10.76
C GLY A 61 -2.42 -14.12 11.28
N LEU A 62 -2.90 -13.21 10.43
CA LEU A 62 -3.20 -11.81 10.79
C LEU A 62 -4.70 -11.49 10.73
N GLN A 63 -5.52 -12.44 10.25
CA GLN A 63 -6.96 -12.31 10.34
C GLN A 63 -7.37 -12.57 11.79
N PRO A 64 -8.23 -11.73 12.40
CA PRO A 64 -8.85 -12.07 13.66
C PRO A 64 -9.52 -13.42 13.48
N THR A 65 -9.04 -14.42 14.20
CA THR A 65 -9.72 -15.72 14.27
C THR A 65 -11.12 -15.41 14.76
N GLU A 66 -12.13 -15.72 13.94
CA GLU A 66 -13.54 -15.61 14.31
C GLU A 66 -13.86 -16.68 15.39
N SER A 67 -13.28 -16.52 16.58
CA SER A 67 -13.58 -17.34 17.76
C SER A 67 -14.56 -16.65 18.70
N PHE A 68 -15.25 -15.60 18.24
CA PHE A 68 -16.43 -15.05 18.93
C PHE A 68 -17.71 -15.50 18.23
N ALA A 69 -17.90 -16.82 18.10
CA ALA A 69 -19.22 -17.43 17.95
C ALA A 69 -19.97 -17.37 19.30
N GLY A 70 -20.18 -16.15 19.81
CA GLY A 70 -20.98 -15.87 20.98
C GLY A 70 -22.44 -15.79 20.58
N LYS A 71 -23.10 -16.94 20.51
CA LYS A 71 -24.56 -17.05 20.61
C LYS A 71 -25.02 -16.20 21.80
N SER A 72 -25.63 -15.04 21.54
CA SER A 72 -26.42 -14.33 22.55
C SER A 72 -27.87 -14.38 22.11
N ALA A 73 -28.56 -15.43 22.56
CA ALA A 73 -30.00 -15.42 22.64
C ALA A 73 -30.43 -14.34 23.64
N ARG A 74 -31.28 -13.40 23.20
CA ARG A 74 -32.36 -12.86 24.01
C ARG A 74 -33.44 -12.30 23.10
#